data_AF-A0A4Q3Z2X6-F1
#
_entry.id   AF-A0A4Q3Z2X6-F1
#
_cell.length_a   1.000
_cell.length_b   1.000
_cell.length_c   1.000
_cell.angle_alpha   90.00
_cell.angle_beta   90.00
_cell.angle_gamma   90.00
#
_symmetry.space_group_name_H-M   'P 1'
#
loop_
_entity.id
_entity.type
_entity.pdbx_description
1 polymer ?
#
loop_
_entity_poly.entity_id
_entity_poly.type
_entity_poly.pdbx_seq_one_letter_code
_entity_poly.pdbx_strand_id
1 'polypeptide(L)' 'MDGDGKVLARGSVPACPEAVSQFLAENRLMPERIVHESGQLSIWLQRGLVRLGLSAICFDARQAHWALSARLNKSDTADA' A
#
# COMPACT_ATOMS: atom_id res chain seq x y z
N MET A 1 2.10 -8.16 0.57
CA MET A 1 3.29 -8.89 1.07
C MET A 1 2.77 -10.01 1.95
N ASP A 2 3.53 -11.10 2.08
CA ASP A 2 3.26 -12.10 3.11
C ASP A 2 3.60 -11.54 4.50
N GLY A 3 3.20 -12.21 5.58
CA GLY A 3 3.57 -11.89 6.96
C GLY A 3 5.08 -11.84 7.20
N ASP A 4 5.87 -12.51 6.35
CA ASP A 4 7.35 -12.48 6.34
C ASP A 4 7.95 -11.31 5.54
N GLY A 5 7.11 -10.43 4.97
CA GLY A 5 7.56 -9.30 4.14
C GLY A 5 7.89 -9.67 2.69
N LYS A 6 7.67 -10.92 2.29
CA LYS A 6 7.88 -11.38 0.90
C LYS A 6 6.87 -10.72 -0.05
N VAL A 7 7.36 -10.22 -1.19
CA VAL A 7 6.50 -9.67 -2.26
C VAL A 7 5.83 -10.84 -2.98
N LEU A 8 4.50 -10.90 -2.93
CA LEU A 8 3.70 -11.94 -3.59
C LEU A 8 3.45 -11.66 -5.06
N ALA A 9 3.21 -10.39 -5.41
CA ALA A 9 3.07 -9.91 -6.78
C ALA A 9 3.46 -8.43 -6.84
N ARG A 10 3.99 -8.00 -7.99
CA ARG A 10 4.28 -6.60 -8.31
C ARG A 10 3.87 -6.33 -9.74
N GLY A 11 3.11 -5.26 -9.95
CA GLY A 11 2.66 -4.84 -11.27
C GLY A 11 2.33 -3.35 -11.27
N SER A 12 2.13 -2.81 -12.47
CA SER A 12 1.62 -1.45 -12.66
C SER A 12 0.28 -1.56 -13.37
N VAL A 13 -0.74 -0.97 -12.77
CA VAL A 13 -2.09 -0.92 -13.32
C VAL A 13 -2.59 0.52 -13.32
N PRO A 14 -3.55 0.87 -14.19
CA PRO A 14 -4.24 2.14 -14.11
C PRO A 14 -4.72 2.39 -12.68
N ALA A 15 -4.67 3.64 -12.23
CA ALA A 15 -5.14 4.05 -10.90
C ALA A 15 -6.68 4.06 -10.83
N CYS A 16 -7.34 2.98 -11.27
CA CYS A 16 -8.78 2.81 -11.26
C CYS A 16 -9.14 1.61 -10.36
N PRO A 17 -10.23 1.69 -9.58
CA PRO A 17 -10.66 0.63 -8.68
C PRO A 17 -10.80 -0.73 -9.37
N GLU A 18 -11.37 -0.75 -10.58
CA GLU A 18 -11.59 -1.99 -11.35
C GLU A 18 -10.28 -2.63 -11.82
N ALA A 19 -9.28 -1.82 -12.17
CA ALA A 19 -7.99 -2.34 -12.61
C ALA A 19 -7.23 -2.98 -11.43
N VAL A 20 -7.34 -2.39 -10.24
CA VAL A 20 -6.77 -2.95 -9.01
C VAL A 20 -7.48 -4.25 -8.63
N SER A 21 -8.81 -4.30 -8.73
CA SER A 21 -9.55 -5.53 -8.41
C SER A 21 -9.27 -6.66 -9.39
N GLN A 22 -9.16 -6.37 -10.69
CA GLN A 22 -8.72 -7.36 -11.69
C GLN A 22 -7.33 -7.89 -11.38
N PHE A 23 -6.36 -7.00 -11.10
CA PHE A 23 -5.00 -7.44 -10.79
C PHE A 23 -4.97 -8.37 -9.57
N LEU A 24 -5.73 -8.07 -8.52
CA LEU A 24 -5.86 -8.95 -7.37
C LEU A 24 -6.46 -10.31 -7.75
N ALA A 25 -7.51 -10.32 -8.58
CA ALA A 25 -8.16 -11.53 -9.04
C ALA A 25 -7.24 -12.40 -9.91
N GLU A 26 -6.50 -11.79 -10.85
CA GLU A 26 -5.54 -12.47 -11.73
C GLU A 26 -4.40 -13.12 -10.94
N ASN A 27 -3.92 -12.43 -9.90
CA ASN A 27 -2.90 -12.96 -9.01
C ASN A 27 -3.45 -13.88 -7.90
N ARG A 28 -4.78 -14.13 -7.87
CA ARG A 28 -5.49 -14.87 -6.83
C ARG A 28 -5.16 -14.38 -5.40
N LEU A 29 -4.99 -13.07 -5.27
CA LEU A 29 -4.69 -12.41 -4.01
C LEU A 29 -5.99 -11.99 -3.34
N MET A 30 -6.18 -12.42 -2.09
CA MET A 30 -7.28 -11.97 -1.24
C MET A 30 -6.72 -11.24 -0.01
N PRO A 31 -6.20 -10.02 -0.17
CA PRO A 31 -5.69 -9.26 0.95
C PRO A 31 -6.85 -8.84 1.87
N GLU A 32 -6.71 -9.07 3.17
CA GLU A 32 -7.65 -8.56 4.18
C GLU A 32 -7.70 -7.03 4.18
N ARG A 33 -6.63 -6.37 3.73
CA ARG A 33 -6.49 -4.92 3.73
C ARG A 33 -5.58 -4.46 2.60
N ILE A 34 -6.08 -3.53 1.79
CA ILE A 34 -5.30 -2.88 0.74
C ILE A 34 -4.78 -1.56 1.31
N VAL A 35 -3.47 -1.39 1.37
CA VAL A 35 -2.87 -0.12 1.73
C VAL A 35 -2.34 0.52 0.47
N HIS A 36 -2.73 1.76 0.21
CA HIS A 36 -2.15 2.54 -0.87
C HIS A 36 -1.57 3.85 -0.34
N GLU A 37 -0.39 4.17 -0.86
CA GLU A 37 0.37 5.36 -0.50
C GLU A 37 0.05 6.45 -1.51
N SER A 38 -0.67 7.49 -1.11
CA SER A 38 -0.85 8.68 -1.95
C SER A 38 -1.39 9.87 -1.17
N GLY A 39 -1.06 11.07 -1.63
CA GLY A 39 -1.45 12.33 -1.02
C GLY A 39 -2.96 12.64 -1.07
N GLN A 40 -3.31 13.87 -0.65
CA GLN A 40 -4.68 14.38 -0.43
C GLN A 40 -5.73 14.09 -1.55
N LEU A 41 -5.28 13.83 -2.78
CA LEU A 41 -6.13 13.51 -3.93
C LEU A 41 -6.50 12.02 -4.05
N SER A 42 -6.27 11.19 -3.04
CA SER A 42 -6.42 9.73 -3.16
C SER A 42 -7.59 9.10 -2.41
N ILE A 43 -8.36 9.93 -1.72
CA ILE A 43 -9.62 9.52 -1.08
C ILE A 43 -10.64 8.98 -2.10
N TRP A 44 -10.63 9.44 -3.35
CA TRP A 44 -11.58 8.95 -4.36
C TRP A 44 -11.32 7.49 -4.74
N LEU A 45 -10.05 7.07 -4.85
CA LEU A 45 -9.66 5.71 -5.17
C LEU A 45 -10.01 4.76 -4.03
N GLN A 46 -9.73 5.18 -2.78
CA GLN A 46 -10.14 4.44 -1.59
C GLN A 46 -11.66 4.21 -1.58
N ARG A 47 -12.47 5.25 -1.82
CA ARG A 47 -13.93 5.13 -1.89
C ARG A 47 -14.39 4.20 -3.01
N GLY A 48 -13.68 4.20 -4.15
CA GLY A 48 -13.95 3.28 -5.26
C GLY A 48 -13.71 1.82 -4.87
N LEU A 49 -12.58 1.53 -4.22
CA LEU A 49 -12.23 0.18 -3.75
C LEU A 49 -13.19 -0.33 -2.67
N VAL A 50 -13.56 0.53 -1.71
CA VAL A 50 -14.56 0.19 -0.67
C VAL A 50 -15.91 -0.16 -1.31
N ARG A 51 -16.31 0.55 -2.37
CA ARG A 51 -17.54 0.22 -3.13
C ARG A 51 -17.47 -1.15 -3.80
N LEU A 52 -16.29 -1.62 -4.16
CA LEU A 52 -16.06 -2.96 -4.72
C LEU A 52 -15.94 -4.05 -3.63
N GLY A 53 -16.19 -3.71 -2.36
CA GLY A 53 -16.08 -4.64 -1.24
C GLY A 53 -14.64 -4.85 -0.77
N LEU A 54 -13.69 -4.07 -1.27
CA LEU A 54 -12.29 -4.17 -0.89
C LEU A 54 -11.98 -3.20 0.27
N SER A 55 -11.47 -3.72 1.38
CA SER A 55 -11.05 -2.90 2.53
C SER A 55 -9.78 -2.13 2.23
N ALA A 56 -9.91 -0.97 1.59
CA ALA A 56 -8.80 -0.08 1.26
C ALA A 56 -8.57 1.00 2.33
N ILE A 57 -7.30 1.21 2.69
CA ILE A 57 -6.84 2.27 3.59
C ILE A 57 -5.83 3.15 2.85
N CYS A 58 -6.11 4.45 2.81
CA CYS A 58 -5.21 5.45 2.27
C CYS A 58 -4.25 5.91 3.37
N PHE A 59 -2.94 5.69 3.20
CA PHE A 59 -1.92 6.23 4.11
C PHE A 59 -1.27 7.45 3.47
N ASP A 60 -1.08 8.52 4.25
CA ASP A 60 -0.36 9.71 3.78
C ASP A 60 1.11 9.33 3.53
N ALA A 61 1.56 9.54 2.29
CA ALA A 61 2.91 9.23 1.84
C ALA A 61 4.01 9.85 2.71
N ARG A 62 3.75 11.02 3.32
CA ARG A 62 4.73 11.67 4.19
C ARG A 62 4.86 10.94 5.52
N GLN A 63 3.75 10.44 6.07
CA GLN A 63 3.79 9.61 7.29
C GLN A 63 4.47 8.25 7.02
N ALA A 64 4.18 7.62 5.86
CA ALA A 64 4.85 6.38 5.46
C ALA A 64 6.36 6.59 5.24
N HIS A 65 6.74 7.67 4.54
CA HIS A 65 8.14 8.04 4.34
C HIS A 65 8.84 8.34 5.67
N TRP A 66 8.20 9.05 6.60
CA TRP A 66 8.76 9.29 7.93
C TRP A 66 8.93 8.00 8.73
N ALA A 67 7.95 7.10 8.73
CA ALA A 67 8.05 5.81 9.43
C ALA A 67 9.11 4.88 8.81
N LEU A 68 9.29 4.91 7.49
CA LEU A 68 10.31 4.13 6.79
C LEU A 68 11.71 4.74 6.95
N SER A 69 11.84 6.07 6.88
CA SER A 69 13.09 6.79 7.15
C SER A 69 13.51 6.68 8.62
N ALA A 70 12.57 6.68 9.57
CA ALA A 70 12.84 6.42 10.99
C ALA A 70 13.31 4.97 11.24
N ARG A 71 12.92 4.02 10.39
CA ARG A 71 13.42 2.63 10.41
C ARG A 71 14.76 2.45 9.72
N LEU A 72 15.04 3.20 8.66
CA LEU A 72 16.33 3.20 7.94
C LEU A 72 17.42 3.96 8.70
N ASN A 73 17.07 4.97 9.51
CA ASN A 73 18.04 5.75 10.26
C ASN A 73 18.39 5.13 11.63
N LYS A 74 18.33 3.81 11.74
CA LYS A 74 18.94 3.07 12.85
C LYS A 74 20.15 2.28 12.34
N SER A 75 21.06 2.98 11.67
CA SER A 75 22.47 2.63 11.72
C SER A 75 23.04 3.27 12.96
N ASP A 76 23.38 2.42 13.93
CA ASP A 76 24.19 2.74 15.10
C ASP A 76 25.58 3.29 14.68
N THR A 77 26.21 4.05 15.59
CA THR A 77 27.58 4.64 15.64
C THR A 77 27.52 6.18 15.70
N ALA A 78 27.94 6.89 16.73
CA ALA A 78 28.46 6.56 18.06
C ALA A 78 28.26 7.80 18.96
N ASP A 79 27.99 7.56 20.24
CA ASP A 79 28.22 8.52 21.32
C ASP A 79 29.73 8.57 21.58
N ALA A 80 30.36 9.71 21.27
CA ALA A 80 31.70 10.10 21.69
C ALA A 80 31.97 11.58 21.35
#